data_AF-A0A4S0REI2-F1
#
_entry.id   AF-A0A4S0REI2-F1
#
_cell.length_a   1.000
_cell.length_b   1.000
_cell.length_c   1.000
_cell.angle_alpha   90.00
_cell.angle_beta   90.00
_cell.angle_gamma   90.00
#
_symmetry.space_group_name_H-M   'P 1'
#
loop_
_entity.id
_entity.type
_entity.pdbx_description
1 polymer ?
#
loop_
_entity_poly.entity_id
_entity_poly.type
_entity_poly.pdbx_seq_one_letter_code
_entity_poly.pdbx_strand_id
1 'polypeptide(L)'
;LHHSGWNACSSCHGDASMERKYLIVPGVRSSNLHIVDCGTDPRNPTLFKVIDGAEIKARTNLSAPHTVHCLGSDIIVSMLGDAQGNAPGGYLQLSKEFEIVGRWENSMGGIKFGYDFWYQPRHNV
;
A
#
# COMPACT_ATOMS: atom_id res chain seq x y z
N LEU A 1 2.92 -7.25 12.39
CA LEU A 1 3.26 -7.30 10.94
C LEU A 1 2.56 -8.50 10.34
N HIS A 2 2.25 -8.49 9.05
CA HIS A 2 1.55 -9.60 8.40
C HIS A 2 2.03 -9.83 6.96
N HIS A 3 1.50 -9.10 5.97
CA HIS A 3 2.03 -9.04 4.61
C HIS A 3 2.95 -7.81 4.42
N SER A 4 3.76 -7.82 3.36
CA SER A 4 4.63 -6.71 2.93
C SER A 4 4.84 -6.75 1.42
N GLY A 5 5.18 -5.61 0.82
CA GLY A 5 5.41 -5.50 -0.62
C GLY A 5 6.44 -4.43 -0.97
N TRP A 6 6.94 -4.47 -2.21
CA TRP A 6 7.96 -3.54 -2.69
C TRP A 6 7.35 -2.29 -3.33
N ASN A 7 8.04 -1.15 -3.24
CA ASN A 7 7.63 0.10 -3.88
C ASN A 7 7.60 -0.02 -5.41
N ALA A 8 8.50 -0.83 -5.98
CA ALA A 8 8.62 -1.03 -7.40
C ALA A 8 8.90 -2.51 -7.72
N CYS A 9 8.47 -2.93 -8.91
CA CYS A 9 8.61 -4.29 -9.38
C CYS A 9 8.61 -4.33 -10.91
N SER A 10 8.54 -5.51 -11.50
CA SER A 10 8.53 -5.66 -12.96
C SER A 10 7.34 -4.97 -13.64
N SER A 11 6.29 -4.60 -12.91
CA SER A 11 5.19 -3.76 -13.42
C SER A 11 5.63 -2.33 -13.79
N CYS A 12 6.80 -1.88 -13.34
CA CYS A 12 7.41 -0.60 -13.73
C CYS A 12 8.21 -0.69 -15.05
N HIS A 13 8.05 -1.78 -15.82
CA HIS A 13 8.79 -1.98 -17.07
C HIS A 13 8.67 -0.78 -18.02
N GLY A 14 9.82 -0.29 -18.50
CA GLY A 14 9.90 0.90 -19.35
C GLY A 14 10.17 2.21 -18.60
N ASP A 15 10.12 2.21 -17.27
CA ASP A 15 10.49 3.36 -16.44
C ASP A 15 11.83 3.12 -15.74
N ALA A 16 12.90 3.71 -16.31
CA ALA A 16 14.25 3.59 -15.76
C ALA A 16 14.47 4.39 -14.45
N SER A 17 13.52 5.26 -14.06
CA SER A 17 13.61 6.01 -12.81
C SER A 17 13.12 5.20 -11.60
N MET A 18 12.48 4.05 -11.83
CA MET A 18 11.93 3.21 -10.78
C MET A 18 12.89 2.10 -10.37
N GLU A 19 13.08 1.95 -9.07
CA GLU A 19 13.95 0.95 -8.47
C GLU A 19 13.23 0.22 -7.33
N ARG A 20 13.40 -1.11 -7.28
CA ARG A 20 12.99 -1.92 -6.12
C ARG A 20 13.95 -1.64 -4.97
N LYS A 21 13.66 -0.59 -4.22
CA LYS A 21 14.52 -0.08 -3.15
C LYS A 21 13.88 -0.17 -1.78
N TYR A 22 12.59 0.15 -1.68
CA TYR A 22 11.90 0.26 -0.40
C TYR A 22 10.91 -0.87 -0.19
N LEU A 23 10.97 -1.50 0.98
CA LEU A 23 9.98 -2.46 1.44
C LEU A 23 8.92 -1.73 2.27
N ILE A 24 7.67 -1.84 1.86
CA ILE A 24 6.51 -1.33 2.60
C ILE A 24 6.06 -2.44 3.54
N VAL A 25 6.07 -2.12 4.84
CA VAL A 25 5.81 -3.05 5.93
C VAL A 25 4.61 -2.56 6.77
N PRO A 26 3.39 -2.98 6.39
CA PRO A 26 2.16 -2.65 7.11
C PRO A 26 2.07 -3.25 8.52
N GLY A 27 1.65 -2.41 9.46
CA GLY A 27 1.15 -2.81 10.76
C GLY A 27 -0.35 -3.07 10.71
N VAL A 28 -0.78 -4.31 10.45
CA VAL A 28 -2.21 -4.68 10.35
C VAL A 28 -3.07 -4.24 11.54
N ARG A 29 -2.50 -4.13 12.75
CA ARG A 29 -3.23 -3.65 13.94
C ARG A 29 -3.10 -2.14 14.18
N SER A 30 -1.92 -1.57 13.96
CA SER A 30 -1.67 -0.14 14.21
C SER A 30 -2.17 0.76 13.07
N SER A 31 -2.36 0.19 11.88
CA SER A 31 -2.57 0.90 10.61
C SER A 31 -1.38 1.72 10.10
N ASN A 32 -0.23 1.72 10.80
CA ASN A 32 0.98 2.38 10.33
C ASN A 32 1.59 1.62 9.15
N LEU A 33 2.20 2.35 8.21
CA LEU A 33 3.02 1.77 7.15
C LEU A 33 4.48 2.19 7.37
N HIS A 34 5.37 1.21 7.55
CA HIS A 34 6.80 1.45 7.70
C HIS A 34 7.46 1.27 6.34
N ILE A 35 8.14 2.31 5.87
CA ILE A 35 8.90 2.29 4.64
C ILE A 35 10.35 2.02 5.03
N VAL A 36 10.88 0.87 4.62
CA VAL A 36 12.23 0.42 4.97
C VAL A 36 13.10 0.50 3.72
N ASP A 37 14.21 1.23 3.78
CA ASP A 37 15.23 1.22 2.73
C ASP A 37 16.04 -0.07 2.78
N CYS A 38 15.92 -0.88 1.74
CA CYS A 38 16.68 -2.11 1.53
C CYS A 38 17.68 -1.98 0.37
N GLY A 39 17.70 -0.87 -0.37
CA GLY A 39 18.55 -0.69 -1.54
C GLY A 39 19.89 -0.03 -1.20
N THR A 40 19.93 0.84 -0.19
CA THR A 40 21.17 1.54 0.20
C THR A 40 22.21 0.58 0.80
N ASP A 41 21.80 -0.28 1.74
CA ASP A 41 22.58 -1.45 2.21
C ASP A 41 21.63 -2.65 2.39
N PRO A 42 21.62 -3.59 1.43
CA PRO A 42 20.73 -4.75 1.48
C PRO A 42 20.95 -5.68 2.68
N ARG A 43 22.11 -5.63 3.34
CA ARG A 43 22.39 -6.43 4.55
C ARG A 43 22.06 -5.70 5.84
N ASN A 44 21.79 -4.39 5.77
CA ASN A 44 21.42 -3.57 6.91
C ASN A 44 20.26 -2.63 6.58
N PRO A 45 19.03 -3.16 6.39
CA PRO A 45 17.86 -2.33 6.07
C PRO A 45 17.57 -1.30 7.17
N THR A 46 17.18 -0.09 6.77
CA THR A 46 16.94 1.02 7.69
C THR A 46 15.54 1.61 7.53
N LEU A 47 14.96 2.12 8.61
CA LEU A 47 13.67 2.78 8.55
C LEU A 47 13.82 4.13 7.85
N PHE A 48 13.16 4.30 6.70
CA PHE A 48 13.20 5.51 5.90
C PHE A 48 12.08 6.48 6.27
N LYS A 49 10.84 6.00 6.38
CA LYS A 49 9.65 6.80 6.68
C LYS A 49 8.61 5.95 7.41
N VAL A 50 7.78 6.59 8.24
CA VAL A 50 6.55 5.99 8.76
C VAL A 50 5.38 6.83 8.27
N ILE A 51 4.41 6.20 7.63
CA ILE A 51 3.10 6.80 7.36
C ILE A 51 2.20 6.48 8.55
N ASP A 52 1.71 7.52 9.22
CA ASP A 52 0.90 7.39 10.43
C ASP A 52 -0.47 6.80 10.09
N GLY A 53 -0.84 5.72 10.79
CA GLY A 53 -2.14 5.10 10.68
C GLY A 53 -3.28 6.04 11.07
N ALA A 54 -3.06 7.01 11.95
CA ALA A 54 -4.05 8.02 12.29
C ALA A 54 -4.35 8.94 11.10
N GLU A 55 -3.32 9.34 10.33
CA GLU A 55 -3.49 10.14 9.11
C GLU A 55 -4.22 9.34 8.03
N ILE A 56 -3.84 8.07 7.80
CA ILE A 56 -4.53 7.18 6.86
C ILE A 56 -6.02 7.11 7.20
N LYS A 57 -6.35 6.84 8.46
CA LYS A 57 -7.74 6.78 8.94
C LYS A 57 -8.49 8.09 8.69
N ALA A 58 -7.90 9.22 9.07
CA ALA A 58 -8.53 10.53 8.93
C ALA A 58 -8.79 10.91 7.47
N ARG A 59 -7.86 10.60 6.56
CA ARG A 59 -7.94 10.98 5.14
C ARG A 59 -8.79 10.04 4.29
N THR A 60 -8.88 8.77 4.67
CA THR A 60 -9.45 7.74 3.78
C THR A 60 -10.55 6.91 4.41
N ASN A 61 -10.78 7.03 5.73
CA ASN A 61 -11.64 6.14 6.49
C ASN A 61 -11.30 4.65 6.25
N LEU A 62 -10.00 4.32 6.26
CA LEU A 62 -9.50 2.95 6.11
C LEU A 62 -8.56 2.59 7.27
N SER A 63 -8.55 1.31 7.64
CA SER A 63 -7.63 0.76 8.62
C SER A 63 -7.25 -0.69 8.29
N ALA A 64 -6.36 -1.25 9.12
CA ALA A 64 -5.90 -2.63 9.00
C ALA A 64 -5.34 -2.97 7.61
N PRO A 65 -4.21 -2.34 7.22
CA PRO A 65 -3.56 -2.63 5.95
C PRO A 65 -3.07 -4.08 5.90
N HIS A 66 -3.28 -4.71 4.75
CA HIS A 66 -3.01 -6.12 4.52
C HIS A 66 -2.03 -6.30 3.36
N THR A 67 -2.50 -6.48 2.13
CA THR A 67 -1.68 -6.80 0.97
C THR A 67 -1.16 -5.53 0.32
N VAL A 68 0.10 -5.53 -0.11
CA VAL A 68 0.74 -4.41 -0.82
C VAL A 68 1.17 -4.84 -2.21
N HIS A 69 0.75 -4.10 -3.23
CA HIS A 69 1.24 -4.27 -4.60
C HIS A 69 1.64 -2.93 -5.24
N CYS A 70 2.83 -2.91 -5.83
CA CYS A 70 3.24 -1.95 -6.86
C CYS A 70 2.31 -2.08 -8.08
N LEU A 71 1.80 -0.99 -8.63
CA LEU A 71 1.04 -0.88 -9.88
C LEU A 71 1.67 0.22 -10.73
N GLY A 72 2.78 -0.11 -11.41
CA GLY A 72 3.59 0.90 -12.10
C GLY A 72 4.22 1.88 -11.11
N SER A 73 3.89 3.16 -11.21
CA SER A 73 4.36 4.20 -10.26
C SER A 73 3.56 4.29 -8.97
N ASP A 74 2.34 3.74 -8.94
CA ASP A 74 1.46 3.78 -7.77
C ASP A 74 1.63 2.53 -6.90
N ILE A 75 1.33 2.65 -5.61
CA ILE A 75 1.30 1.52 -4.67
C ILE A 75 -0.11 1.40 -4.13
N ILE A 76 -0.70 0.22 -4.29
CA ILE A 76 -2.04 -0.09 -3.80
C ILE A 76 -1.92 -1.04 -2.61
N VAL A 77 -2.65 -0.72 -1.55
CA VAL A 77 -2.69 -1.50 -0.31
C VAL A 77 -4.12 -1.89 -0.02
N SER A 78 -4.42 -3.19 0.13
CA SER A 78 -5.74 -3.60 0.61
C SER A 78 -5.90 -3.30 2.10
N MET A 79 -7.08 -2.84 2.47
CA MET A 79 -7.43 -2.39 3.82
C MET A 79 -8.65 -3.18 4.27
N LEU A 80 -8.56 -3.86 5.42
CA LEU A 80 -9.60 -4.81 5.84
C LEU A 80 -10.90 -4.13 6.29
N GLY A 81 -10.83 -2.88 6.76
CA GLY A 81 -11.99 -2.18 7.31
C GLY A 81 -11.88 -0.67 7.29
N ASP A 82 -12.91 -0.02 7.82
CA ASP A 82 -13.02 1.42 8.01
C ASP A 82 -12.10 1.92 9.14
N ALA A 83 -12.10 3.22 9.45
CA ALA A 83 -11.22 3.77 10.49
C ALA A 83 -11.49 3.21 11.90
N GLN A 84 -12.70 2.70 12.14
CA GLN A 84 -13.16 2.12 13.39
C GLN A 84 -12.95 0.60 13.46
N GLY A 85 -12.51 -0.02 12.36
CA GLY A 85 -12.26 -1.45 12.26
C GLY A 85 -13.50 -2.27 11.87
N ASN A 86 -14.55 -1.64 11.35
CA ASN A 86 -15.73 -2.31 10.82
C ASN A 86 -15.65 -2.43 9.29
N ALA A 87 -16.65 -3.05 8.67
CA ALA A 87 -16.86 -2.95 7.23
C ALA A 87 -17.44 -1.57 6.85
N PRO A 88 -17.16 -1.02 5.65
CA PRO A 88 -16.43 -1.65 4.55
C PRO A 88 -14.91 -1.45 4.63
N GLY A 89 -14.18 -2.40 4.04
CA GLY A 89 -12.76 -2.23 3.70
C GLY A 89 -12.57 -1.39 2.43
N GLY A 90 -11.39 -1.48 1.83
CA GLY A 90 -11.08 -0.76 0.60
C GLY A 90 -9.63 -0.91 0.15
N TYR A 91 -9.20 0.00 -0.72
CA TYR A 91 -7.85 0.06 -1.23
C TYR A 91 -7.26 1.45 -1.00
N LEU A 92 -6.18 1.52 -0.25
CA LEU A 92 -5.39 2.73 -0.08
C LEU A 92 -4.42 2.86 -1.26
N GLN A 93 -4.38 4.05 -1.88
CA GLN A 93 -3.37 4.40 -2.87
C GLN A 93 -2.30 5.30 -2.24
N LEU A 94 -1.04 4.94 -2.48
CA LEU A 94 0.12 5.77 -2.20
C LEU A 94 0.83 6.15 -3.50
N SER A 95 1.39 7.36 -3.54
CA SER A 95 2.29 7.78 -4.62
C SER A 95 3.67 7.11 -4.49
N LYS A 96 4.51 7.27 -5.52
CA LYS A 96 5.91 6.80 -5.51
C LYS A 96 6.77 7.45 -4.40
N GLU A 97 6.39 8.63 -3.90
CA GLU A 97 7.00 9.32 -2.76
C GLU A 97 6.43 8.89 -1.39
N PHE A 98 5.56 7.87 -1.37
CA PHE A 98 4.89 7.39 -0.17
C PHE A 98 3.97 8.44 0.46
N GLU A 99 3.31 9.25 -0.37
CA GLU A 99 2.25 10.16 0.06
C GLU A 99 0.88 9.49 -0.10
N ILE A 100 -0.02 9.72 0.85
CA ILE A 100 -1.40 9.21 0.75
C ILE A 100 -2.09 9.97 -0.38
N VAL A 101 -2.49 9.24 -1.42
CA VAL A 101 -3.29 9.80 -2.53
C VAL A 101 -4.76 9.80 -2.13
N GLY A 102 -5.23 8.67 -1.59
CA GLY A 102 -6.62 8.50 -1.17
C GLY A 102 -7.08 7.05 -1.27
N ARG A 103 -8.38 6.87 -1.52
CA ARG A 103 -8.97 5.57 -1.84
C ARG A 103 -8.85 5.31 -3.35
N TRP A 104 -8.53 4.09 -3.74
CA TRP A 104 -8.37 3.72 -5.14
C TRP A 104 -9.70 3.32 -5.80
N GLU A 105 -10.61 2.73 -5.03
CA GLU A 105 -11.89 2.20 -5.50
C GLU A 105 -12.97 3.26 -5.70
N ASN A 106 -12.86 4.04 -6.78
CA ASN A 106 -13.79 5.15 -7.03
C ASN A 106 -15.23 4.68 -7.35
N SER A 107 -15.42 3.56 -8.06
CA SER A 107 -16.74 3.13 -8.58
C SER A 107 -17.16 1.71 -8.17
N MET A 108 -16.37 1.00 -7.34
CA MET A 108 -16.64 -0.40 -7.00
C MET A 108 -17.74 -0.60 -5.93
N GLY A 109 -18.29 0.50 -5.39
CA GLY A 109 -19.20 0.44 -4.25
C GLY A 109 -18.50 0.02 -2.95
N GLY A 110 -19.28 -0.28 -1.91
CA GLY A 110 -18.73 -0.68 -0.61
C GLY A 110 -18.20 -2.12 -0.62
N ILE A 111 -16.90 -2.28 -0.34
CA ILE A 111 -16.28 -3.61 -0.19
C ILE A 111 -16.57 -4.12 1.22
N LYS A 112 -17.64 -4.90 1.39
CA LYS A 112 -18.06 -5.39 2.71
C LYS A 112 -16.98 -6.21 3.42
N PHE A 113 -16.23 -7.01 2.68
CA PHE A 113 -15.12 -7.82 3.21
C PHE A 113 -13.92 -7.69 2.27
N GLY A 114 -12.91 -6.93 2.69
CA GLY A 114 -11.61 -6.85 2.01
C GLY A 114 -10.61 -7.82 2.63
N TYR A 115 -9.69 -8.37 1.82
CA TYR A 115 -8.56 -9.16 2.31
C TYR A 115 -7.37 -9.00 1.39
N ASP A 116 -7.26 -9.89 0.40
CA ASP A 116 -6.20 -9.91 -0.59
C ASP A 116 -6.70 -9.39 -1.94
N PHE A 117 -5.78 -8.96 -2.80
CA PHE A 117 -6.09 -8.60 -4.18
C PHE A 117 -4.87 -8.81 -5.07
N TRP A 118 -5.13 -9.02 -6.35
CA TRP A 118 -4.13 -8.98 -7.40
C TRP A 118 -4.75 -8.32 -8.63
N TYR A 119 -3.93 -7.90 -9.59
CA TYR A 119 -4.40 -7.27 -10.82
C TYR A 119 -3.74 -7.86 -12.08
N GLN A 120 -4.40 -7.73 -13.23
CA GLN A 120 -3.83 -8.07 -14.53
C GLN A 120 -3.42 -6.80 -15.26
N PRO A 121 -2.13 -6.40 -15.28
CA PRO A 121 -1.73 -5.06 -15.74
C PRO A 121 -2.05 -4.75 -17.22
N ARG A 122 -2.34 -5.75 -18.05
CA ARG A 122 -2.65 -5.59 -19.48
C ARG A 122 -4.12 -5.87 -19.82
N HIS A 123 -4.97 -6.15 -18.83
CA HIS A 123 -6.39 -6.40 -19.04
C HIS A 123 -7.20 -5.58 -18.06
N ASN A 124 -8.03 -4.68 -18.59
CA ASN A 124 -9.05 -3.99 -17.83
C ASN A 124 -10.35 -4.78 -17.97
N VAL A 125 -10.73 -5.52 -16.92
CA VAL A 125 -11.97 -6.31 -16.83
C VAL A 125 -13.06 -5.52 -16.11
#